data_AF-A0A6V7KFI2-F1
#
_entry.id   AF-A0A6V7KFI2-F1
#
_cell.length_a   1.000
_cell.length_b   1.000
_cell.length_c   1.000
_cell.angle_alpha   90.00
_cell.angle_beta   90.00
_cell.angle_gamma   90.00
#
_symmetry.space_group_name_H-M   'P 1'
#
loop_
_entity.id
_entity.type
_entity.pdbx_description
1 polymer ?
#
loop_
_entity_poly.entity_id
_entity_poly.type
_entity_poly.pdbx_seq_one_letter_code
_entity_poly.pdbx_strand_id
1 'polypeptide(L)' 'YYETGSIKPRAIGGSKPRVATTPVVNKIADYKRECPSIFAWEIRDRLLQEGVCNNDNIPS' A
#
# COMPACT_ATOMS: atom_id res chain seq x y z
N TYR A 1 5.15 3.10 -41.89
CA TYR A 1 4.23 2.13 -41.28
C TYR A 1 5.00 1.44 -40.17
N TYR A 2 4.72 1.78 -38.91
CA TYR A 2 5.56 1.38 -37.77
C TYR A 2 5.38 -0.10 -37.41
N GLU A 3 6.50 -0.83 -37.50
CA GLU A 3 6.71 -2.13 -36.89
C GLU A 3 6.92 -1.95 -35.37
N THR A 4 6.12 -2.63 -34.55
CA THR A 4 6.54 -3.04 -33.20
C THR A 4 5.70 -4.23 -32.76
N GLY A 5 6.14 -5.41 -33.21
CA GLY A 5 5.65 -6.71 -32.76
C GLY A 5 6.11 -7.03 -31.33
N SER A 6 5.50 -6.41 -30.33
CA SER A 6 5.74 -6.75 -28.93
C SER A 6 4.58 -7.61 -28.39
N ILE A 7 4.68 -8.92 -28.60
CA ILE A 7 3.82 -9.95 -27.99
C ILE A 7 4.25 -10.16 -26.53
N LYS A 8 4.10 -9.13 -25.71
CA LYS A 8 4.00 -9.28 -24.26
C LYS A 8 2.62 -8.77 -23.91
N PRO A 9 1.73 -9.56 -23.27
CA PRO A 9 0.50 -9.01 -22.77
C PRO A 9 0.88 -7.88 -21.81
N ARG A 10 0.67 -6.63 -22.23
CA ARG A 10 0.69 -5.49 -21.32
C ARG A 10 -0.25 -5.88 -20.20
N ALA A 11 0.15 -5.66 -18.95
CA ALA A 11 -0.75 -5.84 -17.81
C ALA A 11 -1.97 -4.93 -18.00
N ILE A 12 -3.00 -5.45 -18.66
CA ILE A 12 -4.29 -4.80 -18.82
C ILE A 12 -4.97 -4.97 -17.46
N GLY A 13 -4.98 -3.89 -16.68
CA GLY A 13 -5.79 -3.82 -15.46
C GLY A 13 -5.05 -4.17 -14.17
N GLY A 14 -3.89 -3.56 -13.93
CA GLY A 14 -3.43 -3.38 -12.55
C GLY A 14 -3.95 -2.05 -12.05
N SER A 15 -5.01 -2.04 -11.23
CA SER A 15 -5.35 -0.84 -10.47
C SER A 15 -4.10 -0.43 -9.69
N LYS A 16 -3.60 0.80 -9.93
CA LYS A 16 -2.65 1.39 -8.99
C LYS A 16 -3.30 1.28 -7.61
N PRO A 17 -2.63 0.75 -6.58
CA PRO A 17 -3.21 0.70 -5.25
C PRO A 17 -3.51 2.16 -4.85
N ARG A 18 -4.78 2.55 -4.90
CA ARG A 18 -5.20 3.93 -4.55
C ARG A 18 -4.95 4.24 -3.07
N VAL A 19 -4.69 3.21 -2.27
CA VAL A 19 -4.78 3.21 -0.81
C VAL A 19 -3.44 2.92 -0.12
N ALA A 20 -2.48 2.29 -0.80
CA ALA A 20 -1.17 2.00 -0.22
C ALA A 20 -0.14 3.04 -0.67
N THR A 21 -0.28 4.27 -0.18
CA THR A 21 0.78 5.27 -0.29
C THR A 21 2.06 4.63 0.26
N THR A 22 3.18 4.69 -0.48
CA THR A 22 4.49 4.17 -0.05
C THR A 22 4.84 4.46 1.43
N PRO A 23 4.57 5.65 2.01
CA PRO A 23 4.84 5.88 3.44
C PRO A 23 4.03 4.97 4.40
N VAL A 24 2.80 4.61 4.05
CA VAL A 24 1.93 3.76 4.87
C VAL A 24 2.52 2.35 4.98
N VAL A 25 2.94 1.79 3.85
CA VAL A 25 3.52 0.44 3.79
C VAL A 25 4.82 0.37 4.59
N ASN A 26 5.66 1.41 4.50
CA ASN A 26 6.89 1.49 5.29
C ASN A 26 6.59 1.51 6.78
N LYS A 27 5.64 2.35 7.23
CA LYS A 27 5.23 2.41 8.64
C LYS A 27 4.65 1.09 9.15
N ILE A 28 3.82 0.41 8.35
CA ILE A 28 3.31 -0.93 8.70
C ILE A 28 4.47 -1.91 8.91
N ALA A 29 5.45 -1.92 8.01
CA ALA A 29 6.61 -2.80 8.11
C ALA A 29 7.47 -2.49 9.35
N ASP A 30 7.67 -1.21 9.66
CA ASP A 30 8.42 -0.79 10.84
C ASP A 30 7.71 -1.21 12.13
N TYR A 31 6.39 -1.01 12.23
CA TYR A 31 5.62 -1.48 13.40
C TYR A 31 5.66 -3.00 13.55
N LYS A 32 5.61 -3.76 12.45
CA LYS A 32 5.74 -5.22 12.48
C LYS A 32 7.14 -5.67 12.89
N ARG A 33 8.19 -4.93 12.52
CA ARG A 33 9.57 -5.23 12.94
C ARG A 33 9.79 -4.93 14.41
N GLU A 34 9.29 -3.79 14.90
CA GLU A 34 9.42 -3.40 16.31
C GLU A 34 8.59 -4.29 17.23
N CYS A 35 7.37 -4.65 16.82
CA CYS A 35 6.44 -5.45 17.59
C CYS A 35 5.72 -6.46 16.68
N PRO A 36 6.28 -7.65 16.41
CA PRO A 36 5.67 -8.62 15.51
C PRO A 36 4.32 -9.16 16.00
N SER A 37 4.00 -9.02 17.30
CA SER A 37 2.69 -9.35 17.87
C SER A 37 1.59 -8.31 17.61
N ILE A 38 1.93 -7.14 17.05
CA ILE A 38 0.96 -6.06 16.83
C ILE A 38 -0.10 -6.47 15.82
N PHE A 39 -1.37 -6.29 16.16
CA PHE A 39 -2.50 -6.62 15.29
C PHE A 39 -2.69 -5.58 14.19
N ALA A 40 -3.37 -5.97 13.10
CA ALA A 40 -3.64 -5.08 11.98
C ALA A 40 -4.47 -3.84 12.39
N TRP A 41 -5.45 -4.02 13.29
CA TRP A 41 -6.27 -2.93 13.80
C TRP A 41 -5.49 -1.96 14.70
N GLU A 42 -4.47 -2.43 15.43
CA GLU A 42 -3.59 -1.57 16.24
C GLU A 42 -2.70 -0.71 15.34
N ILE A 43 -2.16 -1.30 14.27
CA ILE A 43 -1.42 -0.54 13.26
C ILE A 43 -2.33 0.51 12.62
N ARG A 44 -3.59 0.15 12.32
CA ARG A 44 -4.59 1.08 11.80
C ARG A 44 -4.76 2.29 12.71
N ASP A 45 -4.95 2.06 14.01
CA ASP A 45 -5.15 3.13 14.98
C ASP A 45 -3.91 4.03 15.10
N ARG A 46 -2.70 3.44 15.14
CA ARG A 46 -1.44 4.19 15.13
C ARG A 46 -1.25 5.04 13.87
N LEU A 47 -1.58 4.49 12.69
CA LEU A 47 -1.49 5.23 11.43
C LEU A 47 -2.44 6.43 11.39
N LEU A 48 -3.63 6.31 11.99
CA LEU A 48 -4.57 7.42 12.14
C LEU A 48 -4.07 8.44 13.17
N GLN A 49 -3.56 7.98 14.32
CA GLN A 49 -3.03 8.85 15.38
C GLN A 49 -1.82 9.67 14.92
N GLU A 50 -0.91 9.08 14.14
CA GLU A 50 0.23 9.81 13.56
C GLU A 50 -0.15 10.68 12.35
N GLY A 51 -1.39 10.62 11.87
CA GLY A 51 -1.83 11.34 10.67
C GLY A 51 -1.18 10.85 9.37
N VAL A 52 -0.59 9.65 9.39
CA VAL A 52 -0.01 8.99 8.21
C VAL A 52 -1.13 8.55 7.26
N CYS A 53 -2.26 8.13 7.83
CA CYS A 53 -3.47 7.79 7.13
C CYS A 53 -4.68 8.58 7.67
N ASN A 54 -5.67 8.77 6.81
CA ASN A 54 -7.02 9.21 7.10
C ASN A 54 -7.99 8.03 6.92
N ASN A 55 -9.21 8.12 7.46
CA ASN A 55 -10.22 7.07 7.30
C ASN A 55 -10.52 6.70 5.83
N ASP A 56 -10.26 7.59 4.87
CA ASP A 56 -10.47 7.37 3.45
C ASP A 56 -9.30 6.63 2.75
N ASN A 57 -8.09 6.74 3.28
CA ASN A 57 -6.87 6.20 2.65
C ASN A 57 -6.26 5.03 3.43
N ILE A 58 -6.89 4.61 4.54
CA ILE A 58 -6.37 3.53 5.34
C ILE A 58 -6.73 2.18 4.71
N PRO A 59 -5.77 1.24 4.54
CA PRO A 59 -6.07 -0.07 3.99
C PRO A 59 -7.01 -0.83 4.94
N SER A 60 -8.13 -1.29 4.38
CA SER A 60 -9.12 -2.17 5.01
C SER A 60 -8.64 -3.62 5.08
#